data_AF-A0A067QBS0-F1
#
_entry.id   AF-A0A067QBS0-F1
#
_cell.length_a   1.000
_cell.length_b   1.000
_cell.length_c   1.000
_cell.angle_alpha   90.00
_cell.angle_beta   90.00
_cell.angle_gamma   90.00
#
_symmetry.space_group_name_H-M   'P 1'
#
loop_
_entity.id
_entity.type
_entity.pdbx_description
1 polymer ?
#
loop_
_entity_poly.entity_id
_entity_poly.type
_entity_poly.pdbx_seq_one_letter_code
_entity_poly.pdbx_strand_id
1 'polypeptide(L)'
;MNFLDQYDDAFARSPLPMSDDLAAGLGLIQSVFPRLNDPSITDVERSRYLGQYMLPRIRLEIMEQQEIIFSRFTAFYILKLLEKWRAADDPNSPYFTMLNHIVDNPYFHIFFSSDHPASKGITLLHAQRLDKVAWNSVDDEDGVFHGCQFLATMLILEESEQVLPQPLVDRLVVKIRNWERVFASIPDMDPLPRAIGLLRRQPSWLRDGKQVRGEMERKLRACNLPGCRVPYVPGNDTLQQCSRCKTARYCSQDHQRQHWVPHKQLCHRPVWV
;
A
#
# COMPACT_ATOMS: atom_id res chain seq x y z
N MET A 1 -2.18 33.46 -4.97
CA MET A 1 -3.16 32.88 -4.04
C MET A 1 -2.92 31.38 -4.06
N ASN A 2 -2.58 30.77 -2.93
CA ASN A 2 -2.15 29.37 -2.90
C ASN A 2 -3.34 28.47 -3.27
N PHE A 3 -3.09 27.38 -4.02
CA PHE A 3 -4.13 26.43 -4.48
C PHE A 3 -5.04 25.96 -3.34
N LEU A 4 -4.55 25.98 -2.10
CA LEU A 4 -5.23 25.44 -0.92
C LEU A 4 -5.95 26.45 -0.03
N ASP A 5 -5.53 27.72 -0.02
CA ASP A 5 -6.05 28.70 0.95
C ASP A 5 -7.55 29.03 0.73
N GLN A 6 -8.12 28.64 -0.41
CA GLN A 6 -9.54 28.80 -0.72
C GLN A 6 -10.42 27.64 -0.24
N TYR A 7 -9.85 26.55 0.30
CA TYR A 7 -10.57 25.30 0.53
C TYR A 7 -10.93 25.02 1.99
N ASP A 8 -10.38 25.74 2.98
CA ASP A 8 -10.48 25.29 4.37
C ASP A 8 -11.93 25.17 4.89
N ASP A 9 -12.83 26.11 4.59
CA ASP A 9 -14.17 26.08 5.18
C ASP A 9 -15.20 25.27 4.36
N ALA A 10 -15.13 25.33 3.02
CA ALA A 10 -16.04 24.57 2.15
C ALA A 10 -15.69 23.09 2.08
N PHE A 11 -14.40 22.75 2.08
CA PHE A 11 -13.95 21.36 2.02
C PHE A 11 -14.18 20.64 3.35
N ALA A 12 -13.97 21.31 4.49
CA ALA A 12 -14.29 20.76 5.81
C ALA A 12 -15.76 20.34 5.96
N ARG A 13 -16.68 21.04 5.27
CA ARG A 13 -18.12 20.76 5.29
C ARG A 13 -18.59 19.79 4.19
N SER A 14 -17.72 19.41 3.26
CA SER A 14 -18.07 18.46 2.21
C SER A 14 -18.25 17.04 2.79
N PRO A 15 -18.94 16.13 2.09
CA PRO A 15 -18.94 14.71 2.45
C PRO A 15 -17.52 14.15 2.58
N LEU A 16 -17.34 13.11 3.40
CA LEU A 16 -16.05 12.45 3.54
C LEU A 16 -15.63 11.79 2.21
N PRO A 17 -14.34 11.84 1.86
CA PRO A 17 -13.87 11.38 0.56
C PRO A 17 -14.01 9.85 0.42
N MET A 18 -14.42 9.42 -0.76
CA MET A 18 -14.55 8.03 -1.16
C MET A 18 -13.40 7.59 -2.09
N SER A 19 -13.39 6.32 -2.51
CA SER A 19 -12.35 5.77 -3.39
C SER A 19 -12.18 6.55 -4.70
N ASP A 20 -13.28 7.05 -5.26
CA ASP A 20 -13.28 7.74 -6.55
C ASP A 20 -12.74 9.17 -6.39
N ASP A 21 -12.93 9.79 -5.22
CA ASP A 21 -12.33 11.07 -4.88
C ASP A 21 -10.81 10.95 -4.77
N LEU A 22 -10.30 9.87 -4.13
CA LEU A 22 -8.85 9.60 -4.08
C LEU A 22 -8.28 9.44 -5.48
N ALA A 23 -8.95 8.65 -6.33
CA ALA A 23 -8.53 8.43 -7.70
C ALA A 23 -8.54 9.72 -8.53
N ALA A 24 -9.54 10.58 -8.35
CA ALA A 24 -9.61 11.89 -8.99
C ALA A 24 -8.52 12.85 -8.48
N GLY A 25 -8.29 12.90 -7.16
CA GLY A 25 -7.22 13.70 -6.55
C GLY A 25 -5.83 13.30 -7.03
N LEU A 26 -5.63 12.02 -7.33
CA LEU A 26 -4.42 11.47 -7.94
C LEU A 26 -4.39 11.58 -9.47
N GLY A 27 -5.46 12.04 -10.13
CA GLY A 27 -5.50 12.13 -11.60
C GLY A 27 -5.52 10.77 -12.29
N LEU A 28 -6.04 9.73 -11.63
CA LEU A 28 -6.24 8.39 -12.19
C LEU A 28 -7.54 8.30 -12.99
N ILE A 29 -8.51 9.16 -12.68
CA ILE A 29 -9.80 9.28 -13.37
C ILE A 29 -10.16 10.76 -13.56
N GLN A 30 -11.10 11.02 -14.46
CA GLN A 30 -11.73 12.34 -14.56
C GLN A 30 -12.61 12.59 -13.33
N SER A 31 -12.42 13.76 -12.72
CA SER A 31 -13.23 14.28 -11.65
C SER A 31 -14.49 14.97 -12.17
N VAL A 32 -15.56 14.95 -11.39
CA VAL A 32 -16.70 15.85 -11.58
C VAL A 32 -16.36 17.30 -11.22
N PHE A 33 -15.26 17.53 -10.49
CA PHE A 33 -14.75 18.84 -10.16
C PHE A 33 -13.73 19.27 -11.23
N PRO A 34 -14.05 20.23 -12.13
CA PRO A 34 -13.21 20.56 -13.28
C PRO A 34 -11.76 20.91 -12.92
N ARG A 35 -11.55 21.49 -11.73
CA ARG A 35 -10.22 21.84 -11.22
C ARG A 35 -9.30 20.64 -11.06
N LEU A 36 -9.79 19.49 -10.58
CA LEU A 36 -8.96 18.29 -10.42
C LEU A 36 -8.56 17.67 -11.77
N ASN A 37 -9.24 18.06 -12.86
CA ASN A 37 -8.92 17.68 -14.23
C ASN A 37 -7.93 18.65 -14.90
N ASP A 38 -7.53 19.72 -14.23
CA ASP A 38 -6.59 20.67 -14.80
C ASP A 38 -5.24 19.98 -15.04
N PRO A 39 -4.78 19.89 -16.31
CA PRO A 39 -3.51 19.25 -16.63
C PRO A 39 -2.30 19.99 -16.04
N SER A 40 -2.47 21.24 -15.57
CA SER A 40 -1.39 21.98 -14.91
C SER A 40 -1.16 21.57 -13.46
N ILE A 41 -2.04 20.76 -12.86
CA ILE A 41 -1.84 20.28 -11.49
C ILE A 41 -0.61 19.38 -11.43
N THR A 42 0.37 19.83 -10.66
CA THR A 42 1.65 19.14 -10.43
C THR A 42 1.50 18.00 -9.43
N ASP A 43 2.44 17.05 -9.46
CA ASP A 43 2.50 15.97 -8.45
C ASP A 43 2.70 16.53 -7.03
N VAL A 44 3.41 17.66 -6.86
CA VAL A 44 3.57 18.33 -5.56
C VAL A 44 2.23 18.81 -5.02
N GLU A 45 1.39 19.42 -5.87
CA GLU A 45 0.05 19.85 -5.49
C GLU A 45 -0.85 18.65 -5.17
N ARG A 46 -0.72 17.54 -5.92
CA ARG A 46 -1.43 16.28 -5.62
C ARG A 46 -0.98 15.67 -4.29
N SER A 47 0.33 15.65 -3.99
CA SER A 47 0.86 15.19 -2.70
C SER A 47 0.28 15.99 -1.55
N ARG A 48 0.25 17.32 -1.72
CA ARG A 48 -0.30 18.21 -0.71
C ARG A 48 -1.80 17.98 -0.51
N TYR A 49 -2.56 17.87 -1.60
CA TYR A 49 -3.99 17.57 -1.55
C TYR A 49 -4.28 16.21 -0.89
N LEU A 50 -3.56 15.16 -1.29
CA LEU A 50 -3.71 13.83 -0.72
C LEU A 50 -3.35 13.80 0.77
N GLY A 51 -2.16 14.30 1.12
CA GLY A 51 -1.59 14.21 2.46
C GLY A 51 -2.21 15.15 3.49
N GLN A 52 -2.55 16.38 3.10
CA GLN A 52 -3.09 17.37 4.02
C GLN A 52 -4.63 17.34 4.11
N TYR A 53 -5.32 16.84 3.08
CA TYR A 53 -6.77 16.90 3.01
C TYR A 53 -7.43 15.53 2.93
N MET A 54 -7.08 14.71 1.93
CA MET A 54 -7.84 13.47 1.70
C MET A 54 -7.59 12.43 2.80
N LEU A 55 -6.33 12.08 3.05
CA LEU A 55 -5.98 11.02 4.00
C LEU A 55 -6.35 11.37 5.44
N PRO A 56 -6.11 12.60 5.95
CA PRO A 56 -6.56 12.98 7.30
C PRO A 56 -8.07 12.88 7.46
N ARG A 57 -8.85 13.22 6.43
CA ARG A 57 -10.31 13.10 6.48
C ARG A 57 -10.78 11.65 6.45
N ILE A 58 -10.13 10.77 5.68
CA ILE A 58 -10.42 9.32 5.72
C ILE A 58 -10.13 8.76 7.12
N ARG A 59 -9.08 9.25 7.81
CA ARG A 59 -8.77 8.81 9.18
C ARG A 59 -9.84 9.20 10.21
N LEU A 60 -10.75 10.13 9.88
CA LEU A 60 -11.91 10.46 10.72
C LEU A 60 -13.04 9.43 10.60
N GLU A 61 -13.02 8.58 9.57
CA GLU A 61 -13.98 7.50 9.40
C GLU A 61 -13.71 6.35 10.38
N ILE A 62 -14.75 5.58 10.68
CA ILE A 62 -14.57 4.29 11.39
C ILE A 62 -13.71 3.33 10.55
N MET A 63 -12.97 2.44 11.21
CA MET A 63 -12.00 1.56 10.54
C MET A 63 -12.63 0.71 9.42
N GLU A 64 -13.86 0.23 9.62
CA GLU A 64 -14.59 -0.56 8.63
C GLU A 64 -14.84 0.23 7.34
N GLN A 65 -15.18 1.51 7.49
CA GLN A 65 -15.40 2.41 6.35
C GLN A 65 -14.09 2.73 5.63
N GLN A 66 -12.99 2.91 6.37
CA GLN A 66 -11.66 3.04 5.79
C GLN A 66 -11.27 1.77 4.98
N GLU A 67 -11.52 0.58 5.53
CA GLU A 67 -11.29 -0.69 4.83
C GLU A 67 -12.09 -0.78 3.52
N ILE A 68 -13.35 -0.32 3.50
CA ILE A 68 -14.20 -0.27 2.30
C ILE A 68 -13.59 0.68 1.25
N ILE A 69 -13.21 1.89 1.66
CA ILE A 69 -12.63 2.90 0.76
C ILE A 69 -11.35 2.37 0.11
N PHE A 70 -10.40 1.86 0.91
CA PHE A 70 -9.13 1.36 0.38
C PHE A 70 -9.27 0.06 -0.40
N SER A 71 -10.21 -0.82 -0.04
CA SER A 71 -10.48 -2.04 -0.79
C SER A 71 -11.05 -1.74 -2.18
N ARG A 72 -12.01 -0.83 -2.27
CA ARG A 72 -12.56 -0.37 -3.54
C ARG A 72 -11.49 0.33 -4.39
N PHE A 73 -10.73 1.23 -3.77
CA PHE A 73 -9.65 1.95 -4.45
C PHE A 73 -8.62 0.97 -5.05
N THR A 74 -8.15 0.01 -4.25
CA THR A 74 -7.15 -0.98 -4.68
C THR A 74 -7.70 -1.85 -5.80
N ALA A 75 -8.93 -2.35 -5.66
CA ALA A 75 -9.57 -3.21 -6.66
C ALA A 75 -9.73 -2.52 -8.02
N PHE A 76 -10.02 -1.22 -8.05
CA PHE A 76 -10.34 -0.50 -9.29
C PHE A 76 -9.17 0.29 -9.88
N TYR A 77 -8.22 0.75 -9.08
CA TYR A 77 -7.25 1.76 -9.52
C TYR A 77 -5.79 1.33 -9.40
N ILE A 78 -5.47 0.14 -8.87
CA ILE A 78 -4.07 -0.28 -8.68
C ILE A 78 -3.22 -0.23 -9.95
N LEU A 79 -3.78 -0.62 -11.11
CA LEU A 79 -3.02 -0.62 -12.38
C LEU A 79 -2.65 0.80 -12.82
N LYS A 80 -3.60 1.75 -12.75
CA LYS A 80 -3.35 3.16 -13.07
C LYS A 80 -2.45 3.83 -12.05
N LEU A 81 -2.60 3.47 -10.77
CA LEU A 81 -1.72 3.96 -9.72
C LEU A 81 -0.27 3.54 -9.98
N LEU A 82 -0.05 2.26 -10.33
CA LEU A 82 1.29 1.75 -10.64
C LEU A 82 1.86 2.34 -11.92
N GLU A 83 1.03 2.57 -12.95
CA GLU A 83 1.45 3.29 -14.15
C GLU A 83 2.00 4.68 -13.80
N LYS A 84 1.24 5.47 -13.05
CA LYS A 84 1.65 6.80 -12.60
C LYS A 84 2.86 6.76 -11.68
N TRP A 85 2.88 5.84 -10.71
CA TRP A 85 4.03 5.67 -9.82
C TRP A 85 5.30 5.28 -10.59
N ARG A 86 5.22 4.43 -11.61
CA ARG A 86 6.37 4.07 -12.46
C ARG A 86 6.84 5.23 -13.32
N ALA A 87 5.93 6.10 -13.76
CA ALA A 87 6.25 7.30 -14.52
C ALA A 87 6.82 8.45 -13.66
N ALA A 88 6.55 8.47 -12.36
CA ALA A 88 7.04 9.50 -11.46
C ALA A 88 8.54 9.33 -11.16
N ASP A 89 9.30 10.42 -11.22
CA ASP A 89 10.72 10.44 -10.84
C ASP A 89 10.90 10.53 -9.31
N ASP A 90 9.94 11.16 -8.63
CA ASP A 90 10.01 11.41 -7.20
C ASP A 90 9.68 10.14 -6.38
N PRO A 91 10.62 9.64 -5.54
CA PRO A 91 10.35 8.57 -4.57
C PRO A 91 9.22 8.91 -3.59
N ASN A 92 8.97 10.19 -3.29
CA ASN A 92 7.90 10.70 -2.43
C ASN A 92 6.69 11.23 -3.21
N SER A 93 6.54 10.76 -4.45
CA SER A 93 5.36 11.07 -5.28
C SER A 93 4.05 10.74 -4.56
N PRO A 94 2.94 11.42 -4.90
CA PRO A 94 1.63 11.14 -4.27
C PRO A 94 1.17 9.70 -4.53
N TYR A 95 1.63 9.11 -5.63
CA TYR A 95 1.35 7.73 -5.99
C TYR A 95 2.06 6.75 -5.04
N PHE A 96 3.28 7.05 -4.63
CA PHE A 96 3.99 6.27 -3.60
C PHE A 96 3.30 6.37 -2.24
N THR A 97 2.89 7.58 -1.83
CA THR A 97 2.10 7.78 -0.61
C THR A 97 0.85 6.90 -0.62
N MET A 98 0.11 6.89 -1.72
CA MET A 98 -1.08 6.05 -1.85
C MET A 98 -0.75 4.54 -1.84
N LEU A 99 0.34 4.11 -2.47
CA LEU A 99 0.79 2.71 -2.43
C LEU A 99 1.05 2.24 -1.00
N ASN A 100 1.67 3.07 -0.17
CA ASN A 100 1.88 2.75 1.25
C ASN A 100 0.57 2.52 2.01
N HIS A 101 -0.48 3.27 1.68
CA HIS A 101 -1.77 3.12 2.36
C HIS A 101 -2.56 1.87 1.97
N ILE A 102 -2.23 1.26 0.83
CA ILE A 102 -2.95 0.06 0.35
C ILE A 102 -2.10 -1.21 0.41
N VAL A 103 -0.85 -1.12 0.87
CA VAL A 103 0.07 -2.26 0.86
C VAL A 103 -0.43 -3.44 1.70
N ASP A 104 -1.11 -3.16 2.81
CA ASP A 104 -1.70 -4.15 3.71
C ASP A 104 -3.11 -4.62 3.25
N ASN A 105 -3.60 -4.10 2.12
CA ASN A 105 -4.93 -4.44 1.62
C ASN A 105 -4.93 -5.85 0.98
N PRO A 106 -5.94 -6.71 1.26
CA PRO A 106 -6.04 -8.03 0.65
C PRO A 106 -6.01 -8.04 -0.88
N TYR A 107 -6.56 -7.00 -1.52
CA TYR A 107 -6.50 -6.82 -2.97
C TYR A 107 -5.07 -6.60 -3.45
N PHE A 108 -4.28 -5.81 -2.72
CA PHE A 108 -2.87 -5.59 -3.05
C PHE A 108 -2.08 -6.89 -2.95
N HIS A 109 -2.26 -7.68 -1.89
CA HIS A 109 -1.54 -8.94 -1.71
C HIS A 109 -1.84 -9.95 -2.84
N ILE A 110 -3.11 -10.07 -3.24
CA ILE A 110 -3.51 -10.92 -4.36
C ILE A 110 -2.91 -10.41 -5.67
N PHE A 111 -3.00 -9.11 -5.93
CA PHE A 111 -2.40 -8.50 -7.11
C PHE A 111 -0.89 -8.74 -7.15
N PHE A 112 -0.20 -8.47 -6.04
CA PHE A 112 1.25 -8.61 -5.90
C PHE A 112 1.71 -10.06 -6.12
N SER A 113 0.95 -11.02 -5.60
CA SER A 113 1.21 -12.46 -5.76
C SER A 113 0.78 -13.02 -7.12
N SER A 114 0.09 -12.23 -7.96
CA SER A 114 -0.40 -12.69 -9.26
C SER A 114 0.71 -12.69 -10.33
N ASP A 115 0.45 -13.36 -11.44
CA ASP A 115 1.31 -13.35 -12.64
C ASP A 115 1.12 -12.12 -13.53
N HIS A 116 0.31 -11.15 -13.10
CA HIS A 116 0.07 -9.94 -13.88
C HIS A 116 1.39 -9.16 -14.08
N PRO A 117 1.77 -8.75 -15.31
CA PRO A 117 3.05 -8.09 -15.56
C PRO A 117 3.29 -6.84 -14.70
N ALA A 118 2.25 -6.03 -14.47
CA ALA A 118 2.35 -4.82 -13.66
C ALA A 118 2.72 -5.07 -12.18
N SER A 119 2.50 -6.28 -11.64
CA SER A 119 2.88 -6.63 -10.27
C SER A 119 4.37 -6.91 -10.12
N LYS A 120 5.08 -7.17 -11.23
CA LYS A 120 6.48 -7.59 -11.22
C LYS A 120 7.44 -6.41 -11.09
N GLY A 121 8.55 -6.62 -10.39
CA GLY A 121 9.65 -5.65 -10.26
C GLY A 121 9.32 -4.41 -9.44
N ILE A 122 8.25 -4.41 -8.65
CA ILE A 122 7.89 -3.30 -7.74
C ILE A 122 8.99 -3.13 -6.69
N THR A 123 9.42 -4.21 -6.04
CA THR A 123 10.48 -4.20 -5.01
C THR A 123 11.81 -3.69 -5.56
N LEU A 124 12.22 -4.21 -6.72
CA LEU A 124 13.46 -3.79 -7.38
C LEU A 124 13.42 -2.31 -7.77
N LEU A 125 12.32 -1.84 -8.38
CA LEU A 125 12.19 -0.44 -8.77
C LEU A 125 12.22 0.49 -7.56
N HIS A 126 11.52 0.13 -6.48
CA HIS A 126 11.53 0.92 -5.24
C HIS A 126 12.92 0.98 -4.62
N ALA A 127 13.62 -0.16 -4.53
CA ALA A 127 14.99 -0.24 -4.04
C ALA A 127 15.95 0.62 -4.88
N GLN A 128 15.83 0.60 -6.20
CA GLN A 128 16.64 1.44 -7.10
C GLN A 128 16.35 2.94 -6.92
N ARG A 129 15.11 3.32 -6.63
CA ARG A 129 14.76 4.71 -6.32
C ARG A 129 15.37 5.13 -4.99
N LEU A 130 15.20 4.33 -3.94
CA LEU A 130 15.83 4.56 -2.64
C LEU A 130 17.35 4.72 -2.72
N ASP A 131 18.03 3.98 -3.60
CA ASP A 131 19.48 4.11 -3.82
C ASP A 131 19.86 5.49 -4.40
N LYS A 132 18.96 6.14 -5.15
CA LYS A 132 19.20 7.44 -5.81
C LYS A 132 18.79 8.66 -4.99
N VAL A 133 17.86 8.54 -4.04
CA VAL A 133 17.33 9.69 -3.29
C VAL A 133 18.41 10.41 -2.47
N ALA A 134 18.33 11.73 -2.33
CA ALA A 134 19.34 12.51 -1.59
C ALA A 134 18.88 12.94 -0.19
N TRP A 135 17.96 12.20 0.43
CA TRP A 135 17.44 12.49 1.78
C TRP A 135 18.57 12.52 2.81
N ASN A 136 18.77 13.69 3.42
CA ASN A 136 19.89 13.94 4.32
C ASN A 136 19.58 15.00 5.39
N SER A 137 18.32 15.45 5.46
CA SER A 137 17.86 16.44 6.42
C SER A 137 16.70 15.89 7.26
N VAL A 138 16.44 16.51 8.41
CA VAL A 138 15.29 16.13 9.27
C VAL A 138 13.96 16.29 8.54
N ASP A 139 13.86 17.24 7.60
CA ASP A 139 12.66 17.44 6.78
C ASP A 139 12.36 16.24 5.85
N ASP A 140 13.32 15.33 5.65
CA ASP A 140 13.15 14.11 4.87
C ASP A 140 12.68 12.89 5.70
N GLU A 141 12.42 13.08 7.01
CA GLU A 141 12.05 11.99 7.95
C GLU A 141 10.93 11.10 7.40
N ASP A 142 9.81 11.69 6.97
CA ASP A 142 8.66 10.95 6.43
C ASP A 142 9.06 10.10 5.21
N GLY A 143 9.88 10.66 4.32
CA GLY A 143 10.36 9.95 3.13
C GLY A 143 11.21 8.74 3.49
N VAL A 144 12.13 8.91 4.45
CA VAL A 144 12.99 7.84 4.95
C VAL A 144 12.17 6.76 5.66
N PHE A 145 11.26 7.15 6.54
CA PHE A 145 10.38 6.25 7.28
C PHE A 145 9.52 5.43 6.32
N HIS A 146 8.74 6.09 5.46
CA HIS A 146 7.84 5.42 4.51
C HIS A 146 8.60 4.61 3.46
N GLY A 147 9.73 5.14 2.97
CA GLY A 147 10.62 4.46 2.04
C GLY A 147 11.12 3.12 2.59
N CYS A 148 11.65 3.12 3.81
CA CYS A 148 12.14 1.92 4.48
C CYS A 148 11.01 0.96 4.87
N GLN A 149 9.87 1.49 5.34
CA GLN A 149 8.71 0.68 5.70
C GLN A 149 8.17 -0.07 4.47
N PHE A 150 8.00 0.62 3.33
CA PHE A 150 7.55 -0.01 2.09
C PHE A 150 8.54 -1.07 1.61
N LEU A 151 9.85 -0.77 1.64
CA LEU A 151 10.89 -1.73 1.25
C LEU A 151 10.83 -2.99 2.13
N ALA A 152 10.69 -2.83 3.45
CA ALA A 152 10.56 -3.94 4.37
C ALA A 152 9.32 -4.78 4.06
N THR A 153 8.16 -4.16 3.86
CA THR A 153 6.92 -4.86 3.50
C THR A 153 7.07 -5.62 2.18
N MET A 154 7.67 -5.01 1.15
CA MET A 154 7.89 -5.67 -0.14
C MET A 154 8.84 -6.87 -0.04
N LEU A 155 9.92 -6.76 0.72
CA LEU A 155 10.85 -7.88 0.98
C LEU A 155 10.17 -9.04 1.72
N ILE A 156 9.23 -8.73 2.62
CA ILE A 156 8.41 -9.72 3.32
C ILE A 156 7.46 -10.43 2.34
N LEU A 157 6.84 -9.70 1.41
CA LEU A 157 5.86 -10.27 0.48
C LEU A 157 6.50 -11.09 -0.65
N GLU A 158 7.65 -10.67 -1.20
CA GLU A 158 8.22 -11.29 -2.40
C GLU A 158 9.04 -12.56 -2.12
N GLU A 159 9.45 -12.81 -0.86
CA GLU A 159 10.12 -14.02 -0.34
C GLU A 159 11.28 -14.62 -1.18
N SER A 160 11.80 -13.88 -2.15
CA SER A 160 12.86 -14.32 -3.06
C SER A 160 14.21 -13.80 -2.61
N GLU A 161 15.22 -14.69 -2.56
CA GLU A 161 16.61 -14.30 -2.28
C GLU A 161 17.24 -13.51 -3.42
N GLN A 162 16.64 -13.56 -4.61
CA GLN A 162 17.15 -12.96 -5.84
C GLN A 162 16.37 -11.71 -6.25
N VAL A 163 15.46 -11.23 -5.39
CA VAL A 163 14.63 -10.04 -5.67
C VAL A 163 15.48 -8.79 -5.92
N LEU A 164 16.58 -8.64 -5.19
CA LEU A 164 17.52 -7.53 -5.34
C LEU A 164 18.93 -8.03 -5.67
N PRO A 165 19.64 -7.42 -6.64
CA PRO A 165 21.05 -7.70 -6.87
C PRO A 165 21.91 -7.35 -5.64
N GLN A 166 22.87 -8.20 -5.28
CA GLN A 166 23.74 -7.98 -4.12
C GLN A 166 24.43 -6.60 -4.10
N PRO A 167 24.97 -6.07 -5.23
CA PRO A 167 25.58 -4.75 -5.23
C PRO A 167 24.61 -3.61 -4.86
N LEU A 168 23.31 -3.76 -5.16
CA LEU A 168 22.29 -2.79 -4.75
C LEU A 168 21.97 -2.92 -3.26
N VAL A 169 21.88 -4.16 -2.76
CA VAL A 169 21.70 -4.45 -1.32
C VAL A 169 22.81 -3.80 -0.49
N ASP A 170 24.07 -3.94 -0.90
CA ASP A 170 25.21 -3.40 -0.16
C ASP A 170 25.17 -1.87 -0.07
N ARG A 171 24.83 -1.18 -1.17
CA ARG A 171 24.68 0.29 -1.19
C ARG A 171 23.53 0.75 -0.31
N LEU A 172 22.37 0.10 -0.42
CA LEU A 172 21.20 0.43 0.40
C LEU A 172 21.48 0.25 1.89
N VAL A 173 22.16 -0.83 2.28
CA VAL A 173 22.55 -1.06 3.67
C VAL A 173 23.44 0.05 4.21
N VAL A 174 24.44 0.51 3.43
CA VAL A 174 25.29 1.63 3.83
C VAL A 174 24.47 2.92 3.96
N LYS A 175 23.57 3.14 3.01
CA LYS A 175 22.72 4.34 2.96
C LYS A 175 21.75 4.41 4.14
N ILE A 176 21.02 3.33 4.41
CA ILE A 176 20.05 3.27 5.52
C ILE A 176 20.78 3.41 6.86
N ARG A 177 22.00 2.86 7.02
CA ARG A 177 22.83 3.09 8.22
C ARG A 177 23.25 4.54 8.40
N ASN A 178 23.46 5.28 7.30
CA ASN A 178 23.72 6.70 7.41
C ASN A 178 22.47 7.44 7.87
N TRP A 179 21.29 7.06 7.38
CA TRP A 179 20.01 7.57 7.89
C TRP A 179 19.82 7.25 9.38
N GLU A 180 20.12 6.04 9.85
CA GLU A 180 20.05 5.71 11.29
C GLU A 180 20.87 6.68 12.15
N ARG A 181 22.00 7.20 11.64
CA ARG A 181 22.80 8.21 12.34
C ARG A 181 22.20 9.61 12.26
N VAL A 182 21.71 10.00 11.08
CA VAL A 182 21.11 11.33 10.86
C VAL A 182 19.84 11.50 11.69
N PHE A 183 19.01 10.45 11.76
CA PHE A 183 17.71 10.45 12.42
C PHE A 183 17.75 9.78 13.80
N ALA A 184 18.93 9.64 14.42
CA ALA A 184 19.09 8.95 15.71
C ALA A 184 18.30 9.59 16.87
N SER A 185 17.98 10.88 16.78
CA SER A 185 17.19 11.61 17.77
C SER A 185 15.68 11.51 17.56
N ILE A 186 15.25 10.94 16.44
CA ILE A 186 13.84 10.84 16.09
C ILE A 186 13.27 9.54 16.65
N PRO A 187 12.18 9.60 17.45
CA PRO A 187 11.54 8.40 17.97
C PRO A 187 10.94 7.55 16.83
N ASP A 188 10.75 6.26 17.09
CA ASP A 188 9.98 5.35 16.23
C ASP A 188 10.54 5.13 14.80
N MET A 189 11.84 5.34 14.58
CA MET A 189 12.54 5.00 13.32
C MET A 189 12.79 3.49 13.11
N ASP A 190 11.91 2.64 13.64
CA ASP A 190 11.94 1.18 13.53
C ASP A 190 12.01 0.60 12.10
N PRO A 191 11.46 1.25 11.05
CA PRO A 191 11.59 0.72 9.70
C PRO A 191 13.03 0.60 9.19
N LEU A 192 13.97 1.41 9.69
CA LEU A 192 15.37 1.41 9.24
C LEU A 192 16.11 0.12 9.64
N PRO A 193 16.20 -0.25 10.94
CA PRO A 193 16.85 -1.49 11.35
C PRO A 193 16.12 -2.72 10.79
N ARG A 194 14.79 -2.66 10.64
CA ARG A 194 13.99 -3.72 10.00
C ARG A 194 14.39 -3.92 8.54
N ALA A 195 14.47 -2.84 7.75
CA ALA A 195 14.88 -2.90 6.36
C ALA A 195 16.30 -3.45 6.21
N ILE A 196 17.25 -3.00 7.04
CA ILE A 196 18.63 -3.55 7.07
C ILE A 196 18.62 -5.04 7.42
N GLY A 197 17.83 -5.43 8.41
CA GLY A 197 17.67 -6.82 8.85
C GLY A 197 17.21 -7.74 7.74
N LEU A 198 16.17 -7.33 7.02
CA LEU A 198 15.61 -8.07 5.89
C LEU A 198 16.56 -8.09 4.68
N LEU A 199 17.16 -6.96 4.32
CA LEU A 199 18.17 -6.86 3.25
C LEU A 199 19.35 -7.79 3.50
N ARG A 200 19.81 -7.89 4.75
CA ARG A 200 20.90 -8.79 5.17
C ARG A 200 20.46 -10.21 5.47
N ARG A 201 19.17 -10.52 5.29
CA ARG A 201 18.59 -11.85 5.58
C ARG A 201 18.92 -12.35 6.99
N GLN A 202 18.90 -11.46 7.97
CA GLN A 202 19.17 -11.81 9.36
C GLN A 202 18.08 -12.78 9.88
N PRO A 203 18.44 -13.92 10.51
CA PRO A 203 17.48 -14.96 10.85
C PRO A 203 16.30 -14.52 11.74
N SER A 204 16.53 -13.59 12.68
CA SER A 204 15.46 -13.02 13.52
C SER A 204 14.45 -12.26 12.67
N TRP A 205 14.93 -11.30 11.86
CA TRP A 205 14.08 -10.50 10.99
C TRP A 205 13.34 -11.31 9.93
N LEU A 206 13.94 -12.39 9.42
CA LEU A 206 13.24 -13.31 8.52
C LEU A 206 12.12 -14.08 9.23
N ARG A 207 12.31 -14.46 10.49
CA ARG A 207 11.27 -15.13 11.30
C ARG A 207 10.12 -14.17 11.58
N ASP A 208 10.44 -12.95 12.00
CA ASP A 208 9.47 -11.91 12.30
C ASP A 208 8.71 -11.52 11.03
N GLY A 209 9.42 -11.36 9.90
CA GLY A 209 8.81 -11.12 8.59
C GLY A 209 7.82 -12.21 8.18
N LYS A 210 8.15 -13.50 8.40
CA LYS A 210 7.21 -14.60 8.15
C LYS A 210 5.97 -14.53 9.05
N GLN A 211 6.12 -14.13 10.31
CA GLN A 211 4.99 -13.95 11.21
C GLN A 211 4.10 -12.79 10.73
N VAL A 212 4.69 -11.62 10.46
CA VAL A 212 3.99 -10.44 9.94
C VAL A 212 3.24 -10.79 8.66
N ARG A 213 3.89 -11.49 7.72
CA ARG A 213 3.24 -11.99 6.50
C ARG A 213 2.04 -12.90 6.83
N GLY A 214 2.19 -13.83 7.75
CA GLY A 214 1.11 -14.72 8.18
C GLY A 214 -0.10 -13.95 8.73
N GLU A 215 0.15 -12.87 9.49
CA GLU A 215 -0.89 -11.99 10.02
C GLU A 215 -1.55 -11.16 8.91
N MET A 216 -0.76 -10.57 8.01
CA MET A 216 -1.19 -9.83 6.82
C MET A 216 -2.04 -10.68 5.87
N GLU A 217 -1.65 -11.93 5.65
CA GLU A 217 -2.34 -12.88 4.76
C GLU A 217 -3.39 -13.71 5.50
N ARG A 218 -3.63 -13.49 6.80
CA ARG A 218 -4.61 -14.26 7.58
C ARG A 218 -5.99 -14.24 6.93
N LYS A 219 -6.43 -13.07 6.46
CA LYS A 219 -7.72 -12.90 5.74
C LYS A 219 -7.76 -13.68 4.41
N LEU A 220 -6.61 -14.09 3.87
CA LEU A 220 -6.44 -14.84 2.61
C LEU A 220 -6.19 -16.34 2.82
N ARG A 221 -5.79 -16.75 4.04
CA ARG A 221 -5.35 -18.11 4.38
C ARG A 221 -6.28 -18.82 5.36
N ALA A 222 -7.53 -18.40 5.47
CA ALA A 222 -8.55 -19.07 6.29
C ALA A 222 -9.96 -18.75 5.78
N CYS A 223 -10.96 -19.46 6.30
CA CYS A 223 -12.35 -19.08 6.09
C CYS A 223 -12.63 -17.67 6.67
N ASN A 224 -13.25 -16.79 5.89
CA ASN A 224 -13.56 -15.42 6.31
C ASN A 224 -14.82 -15.28 7.18
N LEU A 225 -15.59 -16.35 7.40
CA LEU A 225 -16.72 -16.29 8.33
C LEU A 225 -16.19 -16.13 9.77
N PRO A 226 -16.57 -15.08 10.52
CA PRO A 226 -16.14 -14.89 11.91
C PRO A 226 -16.43 -16.13 12.77
N GLY A 227 -15.43 -16.58 13.54
CA GLY A 227 -15.53 -17.77 14.39
C GLY A 227 -15.15 -19.09 13.69
N CYS A 228 -15.13 -19.15 12.36
CA CYS A 228 -14.60 -20.31 11.64
C CYS A 228 -13.07 -20.33 11.69
N ARG A 229 -12.49 -21.51 11.95
CA ARG A 229 -11.03 -21.69 12.07
C ARG A 229 -10.43 -22.60 11.00
N VAL A 230 -11.19 -22.94 9.96
CA VAL A 230 -10.68 -23.79 8.87
C VAL A 230 -9.59 -23.03 8.13
N PRO A 231 -8.33 -23.50 8.18
CA PRO A 231 -7.21 -22.82 7.55
C PRO A 231 -7.09 -23.20 6.07
N TYR A 232 -6.38 -22.38 5.31
CA TYR A 232 -5.82 -22.75 4.02
C TYR A 232 -4.65 -23.72 4.24
N VAL A 233 -4.67 -24.84 3.54
CA VAL A 233 -3.59 -25.83 3.56
C VAL A 233 -2.95 -25.89 2.17
N PRO A 234 -1.69 -25.43 1.99
CA PRO A 234 -1.00 -25.54 0.71
C PRO A 234 -1.01 -26.98 0.19
N GLY A 235 -1.37 -27.18 -1.09
CA GLY A 235 -1.43 -28.51 -1.72
C GLY A 235 -2.67 -29.36 -1.38
N ASN A 236 -3.50 -28.93 -0.44
CA ASN A 236 -4.76 -29.59 -0.08
C ASN A 236 -5.83 -28.55 0.31
N ASP A 237 -5.98 -27.51 -0.52
CA ASP A 237 -6.89 -26.41 -0.25
C ASP A 237 -8.33 -26.80 -0.57
N THR A 238 -9.18 -26.81 0.46
CA THR A 238 -10.62 -27.08 0.35
C THR A 238 -11.45 -25.80 0.41
N LEU A 239 -10.81 -24.63 0.57
CA LEU A 239 -11.52 -23.35 0.68
C LEU A 239 -11.94 -22.84 -0.70
N GLN A 240 -13.22 -22.52 -0.82
CA GLN A 240 -13.81 -21.89 -1.99
C GLN A 240 -13.53 -20.38 -1.97
N GLN A 241 -12.81 -19.89 -2.98
CA GLN A 241 -12.63 -18.44 -3.16
C GLN A 241 -13.92 -17.78 -3.67
N CYS A 242 -14.20 -16.57 -3.18
CA CYS A 242 -15.26 -15.74 -3.74
C CYS A 242 -14.99 -15.50 -5.23
N SER A 243 -15.93 -15.93 -6.08
CA SER A 243 -15.77 -15.87 -7.53
C SER A 243 -15.61 -14.44 -8.08
N ARG A 244 -16.13 -13.44 -7.36
CA ARG A 244 -16.11 -12.02 -7.78
C ARG A 244 -14.81 -11.31 -7.40
N CYS A 245 -14.44 -11.30 -6.13
CA CYS A 245 -13.33 -10.49 -5.63
C CYS A 245 -12.02 -11.25 -5.46
N LYS A 246 -12.07 -12.59 -5.33
CA LYS A 246 -10.93 -13.47 -5.01
C LYS A 246 -10.25 -13.22 -3.65
N THR A 247 -10.59 -12.16 -2.93
CA THR A 247 -10.02 -11.78 -1.62
C THR A 247 -10.60 -12.50 -0.41
N ALA A 248 -11.76 -13.15 -0.54
CA ALA A 248 -12.37 -13.93 0.53
C ALA A 248 -12.43 -15.42 0.17
N ARG A 249 -12.29 -16.28 1.17
CA ARG A 249 -12.33 -17.73 1.12
C ARG A 249 -13.33 -18.29 2.12
N TYR A 250 -13.98 -19.39 1.78
CA TYR A 250 -14.97 -20.05 2.63
C TYR A 250 -14.84 -21.56 2.55
N CYS A 251 -14.95 -22.27 3.66
CA CYS A 251 -14.93 -23.73 3.63
C CYS A 251 -16.23 -24.33 3.06
N SER A 252 -17.29 -23.53 2.91
CA SER A 252 -18.56 -23.94 2.31
C SER A 252 -19.33 -22.74 1.74
N GLN A 253 -20.26 -23.02 0.85
CA GLN A 253 -21.19 -22.03 0.31
C GLN A 253 -22.06 -21.40 1.41
N ASP A 254 -22.41 -22.14 2.45
CA ASP A 254 -23.21 -21.62 3.57
C ASP A 254 -22.44 -20.59 4.39
N HIS A 255 -21.13 -20.79 4.61
CA HIS A 255 -20.30 -19.78 5.25
C HIS A 255 -20.21 -18.49 4.42
N GLN A 256 -20.15 -18.62 3.10
CA GLN A 256 -20.20 -17.46 2.21
C GLN A 256 -21.53 -16.71 2.33
N ARG A 257 -22.66 -17.42 2.37
CA ARG A 257 -24.01 -16.82 2.53
C ARG A 257 -24.14 -16.10 3.87
N GLN A 258 -23.67 -16.70 4.95
CA GLN A 258 -23.69 -16.10 6.29
C GLN A 258 -22.82 -14.84 6.37
N HIS A 259 -21.63 -14.87 5.75
CA HIS A 259 -20.72 -13.73 5.72
C HIS A 259 -21.09 -12.66 4.67
N TRP A 260 -22.12 -12.88 3.84
CA TRP A 260 -22.41 -12.02 2.69
C TRP A 260 -22.72 -10.57 3.08
N VAL A 261 -23.47 -10.34 4.16
CA VAL A 261 -23.91 -8.99 4.58
C VAL A 261 -22.72 -8.04 4.82
N PRO A 262 -21.71 -8.39 5.64
CA PRO A 262 -20.50 -7.57 5.76
C PRO A 262 -19.58 -7.69 4.53
N HIS A 263 -19.48 -8.86 3.90
CA HIS A 263 -18.58 -9.06 2.77
C HIS A 263 -18.95 -8.22 1.54
N LYS A 264 -20.24 -8.03 1.25
CA LYS A 264 -20.70 -7.36 0.01
C LYS A 264 -20.14 -5.96 -0.16
N GLN A 265 -19.84 -5.26 0.95
CA GLN A 265 -19.28 -3.90 0.93
C GLN A 265 -17.80 -3.90 0.53
N LEU A 266 -17.07 -5.00 0.81
CA LEU A 266 -15.66 -5.20 0.47
C LEU A 266 -15.48 -5.99 -0.85
N CYS A 267 -16.57 -6.50 -1.43
CA CYS A 267 -16.56 -7.41 -2.58
C CYS A 267 -16.62 -6.64 -3.92
N HIS A 268 -15.45 -6.29 -4.43
CA HIS A 268 -15.24 -5.60 -5.70
C HIS A 268 -14.57 -6.55 -6.69
N ARG A 269 -14.95 -6.47 -7.98
CA ARG A 269 -14.25 -7.21 -9.03
C ARG A 269 -12.96 -6.45 -9.35
N PRO A 270 -11.78 -7.03 -9.09
CA PRO A 270 -10.53 -6.32 -9.33
C PRO A 270 -10.25 -6.19 -10.84
N VAL A 271 -9.55 -5.12 -11.23
CA VAL A 271 -9.28 -4.79 -12.65
C VAL A 271 -8.23 -5.67 -13.33
N TRP A 272 -7.52 -6.51 -12.58
CA TRP A 272 -6.47 -7.41 -13.10
C TRP A 272 -6.91 -8.88 -13.19
N VAL A 273 -8.17 -9.19 -12.87
CA VAL A 273 -8.76 -10.54 -12.94
C VAL A 273 -9.74 -10.62 -14.10
#